data_AF-A0A8R1HU33-F1
#
_entry.id   AF-A0A8R1HU33-F1
#
_cell.length_a   1.000
_cell.length_b   1.000
_cell.length_c   1.000
_cell.angle_alpha   90.00
_cell.angle_beta   90.00
_cell.angle_gamma   90.00
#
_symmetry.space_group_name_H-M   'P 1'
#
loop_
_entity.id
_entity.type
_entity.pdbx_description
1 polymer ?
#
loop_
_entity_poly.entity_id
_entity_poly.type
_entity_poly.pdbx_seq_one_letter_code
_entity_poly.pdbx_strand_id
1 'polypeptide(L)'
;MYDYVSQELFDLAQTIAPIDLAKVGIFGHSMGGHGALVIGLRNPLKFQSISAFAPICNPISVPWGQKALTGYLGADQSTWQQYDASQVLKSYTGPRRSILVDQGAADNFLAQLRPETLKSTENAVINVRMQPEFDHSYYFISSFIADHFEHHASNFKGKGN
;
A
#
# COMPACT_ATOMS: atom_id res chain seq x y z
N MET A 1 13.68 7.39 -3.14
CA MET A 1 12.20 7.51 -3.08
C MET A 1 11.64 7.06 -1.73
N TYR A 2 12.04 5.91 -1.20
CA TYR A 2 11.57 5.44 0.12
C TYR A 2 11.79 6.49 1.22
N ASP A 3 13.04 6.91 1.45
CA ASP A 3 13.36 7.89 2.50
C ASP A 3 12.69 9.25 2.29
N TYR A 4 12.55 9.67 1.02
CA TYR A 4 11.83 10.89 0.69
C TYR A 4 10.40 10.86 1.23
N VAL A 5 9.66 9.77 1.00
CA VAL A 5 8.25 9.66 1.45
C VAL A 5 8.16 9.37 2.94
N SER A 6 8.96 8.43 3.46
CA SER A 6 8.82 7.96 4.84
C SER A 6 9.51 8.85 5.88
N GLN A 7 10.46 9.70 5.47
CA GLN A 7 11.24 10.56 6.36
C GLN A 7 11.16 12.02 5.95
N GLU A 8 11.73 12.41 4.80
CA GLU A 8 11.91 13.83 4.46
C GLU A 8 10.57 14.57 4.34
N LEU A 9 9.65 14.06 3.52
CA LEU A 9 8.32 14.64 3.34
C LEU A 9 7.47 14.52 4.61
N PHE A 10 7.58 13.40 5.33
CA PHE A 10 6.85 13.18 6.57
C PHE A 10 7.25 14.21 7.64
N ASP A 11 8.55 14.49 7.77
CA ASP A 11 9.09 15.47 8.69
C ASP A 11 8.76 16.89 8.24
N LEU A 12 8.92 17.19 6.95
CA LEU A 12 8.61 18.50 6.39
C LEU A 12 7.12 18.85 6.58
N ALA A 13 6.21 17.91 6.36
CA ALA A 13 4.77 18.16 6.48
C ALA A 13 4.37 18.65 7.88
N GLN A 14 5.07 18.20 8.93
CA GLN A 14 4.85 18.64 10.31
C GLN A 14 5.22 20.12 10.53
N THR A 15 6.16 20.64 9.73
CA THR A 15 6.57 22.04 9.81
C THR A 15 5.60 22.98 9.07
N ILE A 16 4.80 22.44 8.14
CA ILE A 16 3.91 23.22 7.26
C ILE A 16 2.48 23.27 7.82
N ALA A 17 2.03 22.21 8.48
CA ALA A 17 0.66 22.11 8.99
C ALA A 17 0.60 21.40 10.36
N PRO A 18 -0.41 21.71 11.20
CA PRO A 18 -0.62 21.03 12.47
C PRO A 18 -1.17 19.61 12.26
N ILE A 19 -0.28 18.66 11.95
CA ILE A 19 -0.63 17.26 11.72
C ILE A 19 -0.58 16.48 13.03
N ASP A 20 -1.66 15.76 13.36
CA ASP A 20 -1.65 14.77 14.44
C ASP A 20 -0.90 13.50 13.98
N LEU A 21 0.34 13.35 14.43
CA LEU A 21 1.21 12.24 14.07
C LEU A 21 0.70 10.87 14.53
N ALA A 22 -0.22 10.84 15.50
CA ALA A 22 -0.89 9.61 15.90
C ALA A 22 -1.99 9.20 14.91
N LYS A 23 -2.31 10.03 13.91
CA LYS A 23 -3.44 9.84 12.97
C LYS A 23 -3.01 10.03 11.52
N VAL A 24 -1.89 9.44 11.13
CA VAL A 24 -1.40 9.48 9.75
C VAL A 24 -1.70 8.15 9.05
N GLY A 25 -2.28 8.21 7.87
CA GLY A 25 -2.52 7.06 7.00
C GLY A 25 -1.74 7.21 5.70
N ILE A 26 -1.54 6.10 5.00
CA ILE A 26 -0.90 6.08 3.68
C ILE A 26 -1.73 5.27 2.70
N PHE A 27 -1.88 5.79 1.49
CA PHE A 27 -2.53 5.09 0.40
C PHE A 27 -2.01 5.56 -0.94
N GLY A 28 -2.32 4.81 -1.99
CA GLY A 28 -1.92 5.17 -3.34
C GLY A 28 -2.52 4.25 -4.39
N HIS A 29 -2.23 4.56 -5.65
CA HIS A 29 -2.72 3.83 -6.81
C HIS A 29 -1.58 3.14 -7.56
N SER A 30 -1.75 1.90 -8.01
CA SER A 30 -0.79 1.20 -8.88
C SER A 30 0.61 1.10 -8.24
N MET A 31 1.64 1.67 -8.87
CA MET A 31 2.97 1.83 -8.27
C MET A 31 2.93 2.61 -6.93
N GLY A 32 2.06 3.61 -6.80
CA GLY A 32 1.82 4.31 -5.54
C GLY A 32 1.11 3.44 -4.50
N GLY A 33 0.25 2.52 -4.93
CA GLY A 33 -0.40 1.54 -4.05
C GLY A 33 0.60 0.51 -3.52
N HIS A 34 1.51 0.06 -4.38
CA HIS A 34 2.69 -0.72 -3.98
C HIS A 34 3.52 0.03 -2.91
N GLY A 35 3.85 1.29 -3.19
CA GLY A 35 4.59 2.15 -2.25
C GLY A 35 3.88 2.29 -0.91
N ALA A 36 2.57 2.52 -0.92
CA ALA A 36 1.77 2.63 0.30
C ALA A 36 1.81 1.37 1.17
N LEU A 37 1.67 0.18 0.55
CA LEU A 37 1.77 -1.09 1.26
C LEU A 37 3.16 -1.30 1.86
N VAL A 38 4.22 -1.15 1.06
CA VAL A 38 5.60 -1.36 1.50
C VAL A 38 6.00 -0.36 2.59
N ILE A 39 5.77 0.94 2.36
CA ILE A 39 6.16 2.00 3.30
C ILE A 39 5.32 1.91 4.58
N GLY A 40 4.01 1.70 4.48
CA GLY A 40 3.13 1.60 5.63
C GLY A 40 3.50 0.44 6.55
N LEU A 41 3.72 -0.76 5.98
CA LEU A 41 4.08 -1.95 6.75
C LEU A 41 5.49 -1.89 7.33
N ARG A 42 6.45 -1.25 6.64
CA ARG A 42 7.82 -1.10 7.14
C ARG A 42 8.00 0.05 8.13
N ASN A 43 7.04 0.97 8.22
CA ASN A 43 7.04 2.08 9.18
C ASN A 43 5.76 2.07 10.03
N PRO A 44 5.48 0.97 10.76
CA PRO A 44 4.18 0.78 11.40
C PRO A 44 3.92 1.78 12.52
N LEU A 45 4.93 2.42 13.11
CA LEU A 45 4.70 3.45 14.11
C LEU A 45 4.33 4.81 13.50
N LYS A 46 4.68 5.05 12.23
CA LYS A 46 4.38 6.30 11.52
C LYS A 46 3.01 6.29 10.87
N PHE A 47 2.62 5.16 10.26
CA PHE A 47 1.36 5.05 9.52
C PHE A 47 0.39 4.10 10.24
N GLN A 48 -0.73 4.66 10.70
CA GLN A 48 -1.75 3.92 11.44
C GLN A 48 -2.78 3.21 10.56
N SER A 49 -2.90 3.62 9.32
CA SER A 49 -3.85 3.06 8.37
C SER A 49 -3.25 2.97 6.98
N ILE A 50 -3.58 1.90 6.26
CA ILE A 50 -3.00 1.60 4.95
C ILE A 50 -4.14 1.17 4.02
N SER A 51 -4.22 1.77 2.85
CA SER A 51 -5.08 1.26 1.78
C SER A 51 -4.45 1.43 0.40
N ALA A 52 -4.99 0.80 -0.63
CA ALA A 52 -4.46 0.94 -1.98
C ALA A 52 -5.52 0.68 -3.06
N PHE A 53 -5.38 1.39 -4.19
CA PHE A 53 -6.12 1.14 -5.42
C PHE A 53 -5.23 0.42 -6.41
N ALA A 54 -5.70 -0.73 -6.92
CA ALA A 54 -5.04 -1.53 -7.94
C ALA A 54 -3.51 -1.67 -7.74
N PRO A 55 -3.01 -2.06 -6.55
CA PRO A 55 -1.58 -2.01 -6.24
C PRO A 55 -0.76 -3.07 -7.00
N ILE A 56 0.51 -2.75 -7.30
CA ILE A 56 1.49 -3.76 -7.72
C ILE A 56 1.92 -4.57 -6.49
N CYS A 57 1.30 -5.73 -6.30
CA CYS A 57 1.43 -6.51 -5.06
C CYS A 57 2.69 -7.35 -5.00
N ASN A 58 3.13 -7.90 -6.14
CA ASN A 58 4.25 -8.82 -6.20
C ASN A 58 5.22 -8.49 -7.36
N PRO A 59 5.87 -7.30 -7.31
CA PRO A 59 6.75 -6.81 -8.37
C PRO A 59 7.90 -7.75 -8.74
N ILE A 60 8.40 -8.58 -7.82
CA ILE A 60 9.52 -9.50 -8.12
C ILE A 60 9.13 -10.59 -9.14
N SER A 61 7.83 -10.85 -9.28
CA SER A 61 7.29 -11.93 -10.10
C SER A 61 6.58 -11.44 -11.37
N VAL A 62 6.75 -10.16 -11.75
CA VAL A 62 6.12 -9.57 -12.94
C VAL A 62 7.10 -8.70 -13.74
N PRO A 63 6.96 -8.62 -15.08
CA PRO A 63 7.91 -7.90 -15.93
C PRO A 63 8.13 -6.43 -15.56
N TRP A 64 7.07 -5.70 -15.17
CA TRP A 64 7.20 -4.29 -14.75
C TRP A 64 8.10 -4.14 -13.54
N GLY A 65 7.86 -4.96 -12.52
CA GLY A 65 8.63 -4.92 -11.28
C GLY A 65 10.05 -5.41 -11.48
N GLN A 66 10.27 -6.52 -12.20
CA GLN A 66 11.61 -7.04 -12.50
C GLN A 66 12.49 -6.01 -13.24
N LYS A 67 11.92 -5.31 -14.23
CA LYS A 67 12.61 -4.24 -14.94
C LYS A 67 13.01 -3.10 -14.01
N ALA A 68 12.07 -2.60 -13.20
CA ALA A 68 12.32 -1.49 -12.28
C ALA A 68 13.30 -1.86 -11.15
N LEU A 69 13.10 -3.01 -10.51
CA LEU A 69 13.94 -3.49 -9.42
C LEU A 69 15.37 -3.78 -9.89
N THR A 70 15.53 -4.36 -11.09
CA THR A 70 16.87 -4.52 -11.68
C THR A 70 17.54 -3.17 -11.93
N GLY A 71 16.79 -2.20 -12.46
CA GLY A 71 17.30 -0.87 -12.76
C GLY A 71 17.75 -0.08 -11.51
N TYR A 72 17.05 -0.23 -10.39
CA TYR A 72 17.34 0.54 -9.17
C TYR A 72 18.18 -0.21 -8.12
N LEU A 73 18.01 -1.53 -8.02
CA LEU A 73 18.62 -2.36 -6.96
C LEU A 73 19.69 -3.31 -7.51
N GLY A 74 19.83 -3.41 -8.85
CA GLY A 74 20.74 -4.33 -9.51
C GLY A 74 20.16 -5.74 -9.65
N ALA A 75 20.98 -6.64 -10.22
CA ALA A 75 20.58 -8.00 -10.57
C ALA A 75 20.41 -8.96 -9.36
N ASP A 76 20.89 -8.58 -8.18
CA ASP A 76 20.74 -9.39 -6.97
C ASP A 76 19.31 -9.29 -6.41
N GLN A 77 18.50 -10.31 -6.72
CA GLN A 77 17.11 -10.40 -6.31
C GLN A 77 16.92 -10.57 -4.79
N SER A 78 17.97 -10.94 -4.04
CA SER A 78 17.87 -11.06 -2.58
C SER A 78 17.46 -9.73 -1.94
N THR A 79 17.87 -8.62 -2.55
CA THR A 79 17.58 -7.26 -2.09
C THR A 79 16.17 -6.78 -2.43
N TRP A 80 15.44 -7.49 -3.31
CA TRP A 80 14.15 -7.03 -3.82
C TRP A 80 12.99 -7.31 -2.86
N GLN A 81 13.12 -8.33 -2.00
CA GLN A 81 12.02 -8.77 -1.12
C GLN A 81 11.53 -7.65 -0.18
N GLN A 82 12.43 -6.76 0.25
CA GLN A 82 12.08 -5.60 1.09
C GLN A 82 11.25 -4.53 0.35
N TYR A 83 11.12 -4.65 -0.98
CA TYR A 83 10.34 -3.79 -1.87
C TYR A 83 9.30 -4.61 -2.65
N ASP A 84 8.81 -5.70 -2.07
CA ASP A 84 7.70 -6.48 -2.60
C ASP A 84 6.57 -6.50 -1.58
N ALA A 85 5.39 -5.98 -1.92
CA ALA A 85 4.31 -5.80 -0.95
C ALA A 85 3.82 -7.14 -0.38
N SER A 86 3.77 -8.20 -1.19
CA SER A 86 3.39 -9.54 -0.76
C SER A 86 4.42 -10.14 0.22
N GLN A 87 5.72 -9.95 -0.04
CA GLN A 87 6.78 -10.44 0.86
C GLN A 87 6.84 -9.63 2.15
N VAL A 88 6.76 -8.30 2.05
CA VAL A 88 6.74 -7.40 3.21
C VAL A 88 5.55 -7.74 4.12
N LEU A 89 4.36 -7.90 3.55
CA LEU A 89 3.16 -8.33 4.28
C LEU A 89 3.35 -9.67 4.98
N LYS A 90 3.89 -10.66 4.26
CA LYS A 90 4.18 -11.99 4.82
C LYS A 90 5.13 -11.93 6.01
N SER A 91 6.12 -11.03 5.98
CA SER A 91 7.12 -10.86 7.04
C SER A 91 6.70 -9.90 8.16
N TYR A 92 5.49 -9.32 8.10
CA TYR A 92 5.07 -8.27 9.02
C TYR A 92 4.80 -8.79 10.44
N THR A 93 5.52 -8.21 11.41
CA THR A 93 5.42 -8.55 12.84
C THR A 93 4.99 -7.37 13.73
N GLY A 94 4.54 -6.27 13.12
CA GLY A 94 4.12 -5.07 13.84
C GLY A 94 2.72 -5.15 14.45
N PRO A 95 2.19 -4.02 14.98
CA PRO A 95 0.84 -3.92 15.51
C PRO A 95 -0.22 -4.40 14.52
N ARG A 96 -1.33 -4.96 15.02
CA ARG A 96 -2.39 -5.49 14.14
C ARG A 96 -2.92 -4.42 13.18
N ARG A 97 -2.92 -4.71 11.88
CA ARG A 97 -3.44 -3.84 10.82
C ARG A 97 -4.66 -4.44 10.14
N SER A 98 -5.62 -3.57 9.80
CA SER A 98 -6.63 -3.84 8.79
C SER A 98 -6.27 -3.02 7.56
N ILE A 99 -6.12 -3.66 6.40
CA ILE A 99 -5.68 -3.01 5.17
C ILE A 99 -6.77 -3.19 4.11
N LEU A 100 -7.20 -2.09 3.49
CA LEU A 100 -8.18 -2.09 2.41
C LEU A 100 -7.49 -2.01 1.04
N VAL A 101 -7.86 -2.90 0.14
CA VAL A 101 -7.43 -2.84 -1.26
C VAL A 101 -8.66 -2.92 -2.15
N ASP A 102 -8.80 -1.97 -3.07
CA ASP A 102 -9.76 -2.05 -4.15
C ASP A 102 -9.05 -2.36 -5.46
N GLN A 103 -9.61 -3.27 -6.25
CA GLN A 103 -9.08 -3.68 -7.54
C GLN A 103 -10.20 -3.77 -8.58
N GLY A 104 -10.07 -3.05 -9.69
CA GLY A 104 -10.93 -3.23 -10.85
C GLY A 104 -10.76 -4.63 -11.45
N ALA A 105 -11.87 -5.36 -11.66
CA ALA A 105 -11.84 -6.69 -12.25
C ALA A 105 -11.65 -6.66 -13.78
N ALA A 106 -11.92 -5.52 -14.42
CA ALA A 106 -11.67 -5.27 -15.85
C ALA A 106 -10.36 -4.50 -16.08
N ASP A 107 -9.47 -4.47 -15.09
CA ASP A 107 -8.18 -3.82 -15.18
C ASP A 107 -7.24 -4.55 -16.16
N ASN A 108 -6.84 -3.86 -17.22
CA ASN A 108 -5.94 -4.39 -18.25
C ASN A 108 -4.55 -4.77 -17.73
N PHE A 109 -4.17 -4.31 -16.54
CA PHE A 109 -2.90 -4.60 -15.90
C PHE A 109 -3.01 -5.64 -14.80
N LEU A 110 -4.16 -6.27 -14.56
CA LEU A 110 -4.39 -7.19 -13.44
C LEU A 110 -3.29 -8.25 -13.27
N ALA A 111 -2.77 -8.79 -14.38
CA ALA A 111 -1.66 -9.75 -14.37
C ALA A 111 -0.31 -9.19 -13.89
N GLN A 112 -0.08 -7.87 -14.02
CA GLN A 112 1.06 -7.16 -13.43
C GLN A 112 0.79 -6.79 -11.96
N LEU A 113 -0.47 -6.57 -11.58
CA LEU A 113 -0.84 -6.11 -10.24
C LEU A 113 -0.86 -7.26 -9.22
N ARG A 114 -1.37 -8.41 -9.62
CA ARG A 114 -1.39 -9.66 -8.83
C ARG A 114 -1.98 -9.52 -7.42
N PRO A 115 -3.19 -8.95 -7.27
CA PRO A 115 -3.85 -8.77 -5.96
C PRO A 115 -4.02 -10.08 -5.19
N GLU A 116 -4.13 -11.21 -5.89
CA GLU A 116 -4.27 -12.54 -5.30
C GLU A 116 -3.06 -12.96 -4.43
N THR A 117 -1.92 -12.31 -4.60
CA THR A 117 -0.70 -12.58 -3.83
C THR A 117 -0.72 -11.97 -2.43
N LEU A 118 -1.60 -10.99 -2.17
CA LEU A 118 -1.78 -10.42 -0.83
C LEU A 118 -2.58 -11.41 0.03
N LYS A 119 -1.90 -12.04 0.99
CA LYS A 119 -2.51 -12.98 1.94
C LYS A 119 -2.46 -12.42 3.35
N SER A 120 -3.60 -12.43 4.03
CA SER A 120 -3.69 -12.04 5.43
C SER A 120 -2.75 -12.87 6.31
N THR A 121 -2.19 -12.22 7.31
CA THR A 121 -1.37 -12.81 8.36
C THR A 121 -2.04 -12.59 9.72
N GLU A 122 -1.43 -13.10 10.79
CA GLU A 122 -1.91 -12.85 12.16
C GLU A 122 -1.94 -11.35 12.51
N ASN A 123 -0.95 -10.60 12.03
CA ASN A 123 -0.77 -9.18 12.34
C ASN A 123 -1.30 -8.23 11.25
N ALA A 124 -1.71 -8.73 10.08
CA ALA A 124 -2.25 -7.90 9.03
C ALA A 124 -3.38 -8.61 8.29
N VAL A 125 -4.60 -8.12 8.49
CA VAL A 125 -5.78 -8.57 7.77
C VAL A 125 -5.93 -7.73 6.51
N ILE A 126 -5.83 -8.37 5.34
CA ILE A 126 -6.09 -7.72 4.05
C ILE A 126 -7.53 -7.98 3.64
N ASN A 127 -8.24 -6.90 3.29
CA ASN A 127 -9.53 -6.96 2.61
C ASN A 127 -9.33 -6.50 1.16
N VAL A 128 -9.27 -7.44 0.22
CA VAL A 128 -9.25 -7.14 -1.22
C VAL A 128 -10.69 -7.18 -1.76
N ARG A 129 -11.17 -6.04 -2.25
CA ARG A 129 -12.46 -5.91 -2.92
C ARG A 129 -12.23 -5.90 -4.43
N MET A 130 -12.73 -6.93 -5.11
CA MET A 130 -12.75 -6.98 -6.57
C MET A 130 -14.00 -6.26 -7.08
N GLN A 131 -13.81 -5.16 -7.80
CA GLN A 131 -14.88 -4.30 -8.29
C GLN A 131 -15.21 -4.67 -9.75
N PRO A 132 -16.40 -5.26 -10.02
CA PRO A 132 -16.78 -5.66 -11.37
C PRO A 132 -16.79 -4.49 -12.35
N GLU A 133 -16.40 -4.72 -13.61
CA GLU A 133 -16.44 -3.74 -14.71
C GLU A 133 -15.49 -2.53 -14.58
N PHE A 134 -14.90 -2.30 -13.41
CA PHE A 134 -13.95 -1.21 -13.20
C PHE A 134 -12.56 -1.53 -13.75
N ASP A 135 -11.91 -0.50 -14.27
CA ASP A 135 -10.60 -0.52 -14.90
C ASP A 135 -9.50 0.06 -13.98
N HIS A 136 -8.37 0.50 -14.57
CA HIS A 136 -7.23 1.10 -13.86
C HIS A 136 -7.30 2.64 -13.74
N SER A 137 -8.41 3.25 -14.16
CA SER A 137 -8.48 4.71 -14.35
C SER A 137 -8.85 5.43 -13.06
N TYR A 138 -8.81 6.77 -13.12
CA TYR A 138 -9.34 7.59 -12.03
C TYR A 138 -10.88 7.54 -11.93
N TYR A 139 -11.61 7.04 -12.94
CA TYR A 139 -13.05 6.75 -12.77
C TYR A 139 -13.26 5.65 -11.74
N PHE A 140 -12.45 4.59 -11.81
CA PHE A 140 -12.42 3.56 -10.78
C PHE A 140 -12.06 4.14 -9.40
N ILE A 141 -10.95 4.89 -9.30
CA ILE A 141 -10.50 5.45 -8.01
C ILE A 141 -11.57 6.36 -7.40
N SER A 142 -12.11 7.30 -8.18
CA SER A 142 -13.10 8.27 -7.70
C SER A 142 -14.41 7.62 -7.25
N SER A 143 -14.76 6.45 -7.80
CA SER A 143 -15.96 5.71 -7.41
C SER A 143 -15.88 5.13 -5.99
N PHE A 144 -14.67 4.86 -5.48
CA PHE A 144 -14.45 4.19 -4.20
C PHE A 144 -13.56 4.99 -3.23
N ILE A 145 -13.17 6.22 -3.58
CA ILE A 145 -12.30 7.07 -2.76
C ILE A 145 -12.91 7.41 -1.40
N ALA A 146 -14.23 7.57 -1.34
CA ALA A 146 -14.96 7.84 -0.10
C ALA A 146 -14.75 6.71 0.92
N ASP A 147 -14.90 5.45 0.50
CA ASP A 147 -14.67 4.28 1.35
C ASP A 147 -13.24 4.23 1.90
N HIS A 148 -12.25 4.64 1.09
CA HIS A 148 -10.87 4.70 1.55
C HIS A 148 -10.65 5.79 2.60
N PHE A 149 -11.28 6.96 2.45
CA PHE A 149 -11.25 7.99 3.49
C PHE A 149 -11.93 7.53 4.77
N GLU A 150 -13.08 6.87 4.66
CA GLU A 150 -13.79 6.30 5.82
C GLU A 150 -12.95 5.22 6.51
N HIS A 151 -12.31 4.35 5.74
CA HIS A 151 -11.38 3.34 6.24
C HIS A 151 -10.26 3.99 7.06
N HIS A 152 -9.57 5.01 6.52
CA HIS A 152 -8.52 5.73 7.24
C HIS A 152 -9.06 6.41 8.51
N ALA A 153 -10.16 7.16 8.39
CA ALA A 153 -10.78 7.84 9.53
C ALA A 153 -11.18 6.86 10.64
N SER A 154 -11.70 5.68 10.30
CA SER A 154 -12.10 4.65 11.27
C SER A 154 -10.91 4.07 12.04
N ASN A 155 -9.74 3.95 11.41
CA ASN A 155 -8.52 3.46 12.05
C ASN A 155 -7.84 4.51 12.95
N PHE A 156 -8.16 5.80 12.79
CA PHE A 156 -7.67 6.88 13.66
C PHE A 156 -8.53 7.11 14.89
N LYS A 157 -9.81 6.74 14.81
CA LYS A 157 -10.69 6.66 15.97
C LYS A 157 -10.26 5.42 16.74
N GLY A 158 -9.34 5.58 17.69
CA GLY A 158 -8.99 4.49 18.61
C GLY A 158 -10.28 3.83 19.10
N LYS A 159 -10.32 2.49 19.14
CA LYS A 159 -11.42 1.77 19.80
C LYS A 159 -11.53 2.40 21.18
N GLY A 160 -12.59 3.19 21.39
CA GLY A 160 -12.77 3.92 22.64
C GLY A 160 -12.65 2.95 23.79
N ASN A 161 -11.94 3.38 24.84
CA ASN A 161 -12.01 2.77 26.15
C ASN A 161 -13.47 2.57 26.57
#